data_AF-A0A9E3XYS5-F1
#
_entry.id   AF-A0A9E3XYS5-F1
#
_cell.length_a   1.000
_cell.length_b   1.000
_cell.length_c   1.000
_cell.angle_alpha   90.00
_cell.angle_beta   90.00
_cell.angle_gamma   90.00
#
_symmetry.space_group_name_H-M   'P 1'
#
loop_
_entity.id
_entity.type
_entity.pdbx_description
1 polymer ?
#
loop_
_entity_poly.entity_id
_entity_poly.type
_entity_poly.pdbx_seq_one_letter_code
_entity_poly.pdbx_strand_id
1 'polypeptide(L)'
;MYRIARRQALTPNTFLWEVEAPDVAAAAQAGQFVMVHLHHGAERIPLTIADYDEGVGTVTVVVQALGRSTAEMRDHYEEGDEFADFVGPLGMPTEIEPVSPAGSRHVVLVGGGLGVAPVFPQLRAFKQAGWRTTAIVGFRSADLQFWTDRLAEWADDLIVCTDDGSFGQPGLVTEALADVVAAAEPPDLAVAIGPMVMMRACADVTRPAGVHTMVSLNTIMVDGTGMCGSCRVTVDGVTRFACTEGPDFDAHHVDFDELLTRQRRFRTEEQSAAADYAHRCEVEQQLFVEGRRTYKKLREIEPTRVPMAVRDPAARSRTFDEVSLGYTLSEALREAERCLQCSRPTCISGCPVEIDIPRFIRHLLVKDVDGALGVIREASILPSVCGRVCPQETQCESQCVISKRMEPVAIGRLERFVGDHGHV
;
A
#
# COMPACT_ATOMS: atom_id res chain seq x y z
N MET A 1 17.10 -5.71 -0.33
CA MET A 1 16.79 -4.78 0.77
C MET A 1 17.17 -3.38 0.30
N TYR A 2 16.25 -2.44 0.44
CA TYR A 2 16.41 -1.03 0.10
C TYR A 2 16.15 -0.19 1.34
N ARG A 3 16.93 0.86 1.54
CA ARG A 3 16.87 1.70 2.75
C ARG A 3 16.09 2.98 2.51
N ILE A 4 15.28 3.38 3.49
CA ILE A 4 14.63 4.69 3.52
C ILE A 4 15.64 5.70 4.08
N ALA A 5 16.29 6.47 3.20
CA ALA A 5 17.24 7.51 3.59
C ALA A 5 16.57 8.66 4.33
N ARG A 6 15.35 9.00 3.92
CA ARG A 6 14.56 10.07 4.54
C ARG A 6 13.07 9.78 4.47
N ARG A 7 12.36 10.12 5.53
CA ARG A 7 10.90 10.11 5.58
C ARG A 7 10.38 11.47 6.02
N GLN A 8 9.37 11.99 5.32
CA GLN A 8 8.71 13.24 5.71
C GLN A 8 7.20 13.16 5.53
N ALA A 9 6.46 13.44 6.60
CA ALA A 9 5.02 13.69 6.52
C ALA A 9 4.75 15.04 5.82
N LEU A 10 3.87 15.03 4.84
CA LEU A 10 3.43 16.21 4.09
C LEU A 10 2.05 16.67 4.57
N THR A 11 1.16 15.71 4.82
CA THR A 11 -0.17 15.90 5.41
C THR A 11 -0.45 14.71 6.35
N PRO A 12 -1.59 14.66 7.08
CA PRO A 12 -1.90 13.53 7.95
C PRO A 12 -1.90 12.16 7.24
N ASN A 13 -2.20 12.12 5.94
CA ASN A 13 -2.28 10.87 5.17
C ASN A 13 -1.32 10.82 3.98
N THR A 14 -0.48 11.84 3.77
CA THR A 14 0.49 11.88 2.66
C THR A 14 1.89 12.08 3.22
N PHE A 15 2.82 11.27 2.75
CA PHE A 15 4.23 11.33 3.15
C PHE A 15 5.11 11.03 1.94
N LEU A 16 6.38 11.39 2.04
CA LEU A 16 7.40 11.00 1.07
C LEU A 16 8.44 10.10 1.72
N TRP A 17 9.00 9.21 0.90
CA TRP A 17 10.22 8.48 1.17
C TRP A 17 11.27 8.85 0.13
N GLU A 18 12.47 9.17 0.59
CA GLU A 18 13.68 9.13 -0.24
C GLU A 18 14.32 7.75 0.00
N VAL A 19 14.41 6.94 -1.05
CA VAL A 19 14.92 5.57 -1.00
C VAL A 19 16.30 5.52 -1.62
N GLU A 20 17.26 4.88 -0.95
CA GLU A 20 18.60 4.61 -1.49
C GLU A 20 18.49 3.56 -2.61
N ALA A 21 18.60 4.00 -3.86
CA ALA A 21 18.50 3.13 -5.04
C ALA A 21 19.36 3.70 -6.19
N PRO A 22 20.70 3.63 -6.11
CA PRO A 22 21.60 4.33 -7.03
C PRO A 22 21.37 3.97 -8.51
N ASP A 23 21.19 2.67 -8.80
CA ASP A 23 20.94 2.20 -10.17
C ASP A 23 19.62 2.73 -10.74
N VAL A 24 18.59 2.86 -9.89
CA VAL A 24 17.29 3.42 -10.28
C VAL A 24 17.40 4.92 -10.49
N ALA A 25 18.06 5.63 -9.57
CA ALA A 25 18.25 7.07 -9.64
C ALA A 25 19.02 7.50 -10.89
N ALA A 26 20.06 6.75 -11.27
CA ALA A 26 20.86 7.04 -12.46
C ALA A 26 20.11 6.80 -13.78
N ALA A 27 19.12 5.91 -13.80
CA ALA A 27 18.34 5.58 -15.00
C ALA A 27 16.99 6.32 -15.07
N ALA A 28 16.55 6.94 -13.97
CA ALA A 28 15.21 7.50 -13.85
C ALA A 28 14.99 8.69 -14.80
N GLN A 29 13.82 8.72 -15.41
CA GLN A 29 13.34 9.81 -16.27
C GLN A 29 11.93 10.22 -15.85
N ALA A 30 11.52 11.42 -16.27
CA ALA A 30 10.18 11.93 -15.98
C ALA A 30 9.10 11.00 -16.59
N GLY A 31 8.00 10.77 -15.87
CA GLY A 31 6.91 9.88 -16.29
C GLY A 31 7.04 8.43 -15.83
N GLN A 32 8.21 8.03 -15.32
CA GLN A 32 8.45 6.65 -14.89
C GLN A 32 8.02 6.38 -13.44
N PHE A 33 7.89 5.10 -13.11
CA PHE A 33 7.46 4.62 -11.79
C PHE A 33 8.32 3.44 -11.32
N VAL A 34 8.07 2.99 -10.09
CA VAL A 34 8.71 1.82 -9.47
C VAL A 34 7.66 0.86 -8.93
N MET A 35 7.96 -0.44 -8.88
CA MET A 35 7.19 -1.41 -8.11
C MET A 35 7.83 -1.60 -6.74
N VAL A 36 7.06 -1.40 -5.68
CA VAL A 36 7.49 -1.58 -4.29
C VAL A 36 6.86 -2.83 -3.70
N HIS A 37 7.65 -3.60 -2.96
CA HIS A 37 7.20 -4.76 -2.19
C HIS A 37 7.90 -4.73 -0.83
N LEU A 38 7.10 -4.64 0.24
CA LEU A 38 7.60 -4.31 1.57
C LEU A 38 8.32 -5.48 2.23
N HIS A 39 7.69 -6.64 2.27
CA HIS A 39 8.19 -7.83 2.95
C HIS A 39 7.51 -9.09 2.39
N HIS A 40 8.01 -10.28 2.73
CA HIS A 40 7.38 -11.53 2.32
C HIS A 40 5.89 -11.58 2.72
N GLY A 41 5.02 -11.90 1.76
CA GLY A 41 3.56 -11.92 1.97
C GLY A 41 2.86 -10.57 1.78
N ALA A 42 3.60 -9.49 1.54
CA ALA A 42 3.02 -8.23 1.06
C ALA A 42 2.70 -8.30 -0.44
N GLU A 43 1.85 -7.40 -0.91
CA GLU A 43 1.60 -7.23 -2.34
C GLU A 43 2.64 -6.28 -2.98
N ARG A 44 2.73 -6.32 -4.31
CA ARG A 44 3.53 -5.38 -5.11
C ARG A 44 2.65 -4.20 -5.50
N ILE A 45 3.07 -2.97 -5.21
CA ILE A 45 2.33 -1.75 -5.57
C ILE A 45 3.16 -0.84 -6.48
N PRO A 46 2.56 -0.22 -7.52
CA PRO A 46 3.24 0.79 -8.32
C PRO A 46 3.24 2.15 -7.59
N LEU A 47 4.37 2.83 -7.57
CA LEU A 47 4.52 4.18 -7.05
C LEU A 47 5.31 5.03 -8.05
N THR A 48 4.83 6.22 -8.37
CA THR A 48 5.53 7.12 -9.31
C THR A 48 6.82 7.64 -8.71
N ILE A 49 7.86 7.75 -9.55
CA ILE A 49 9.08 8.47 -9.20
C ILE A 49 8.73 9.96 -9.21
N ALA A 50 8.65 10.55 -8.03
CA ALA A 50 8.29 11.95 -7.85
C ALA A 50 9.52 12.89 -7.91
N ASP A 51 10.70 12.37 -7.57
CA ASP A 51 11.98 13.04 -7.77
C ASP A 51 13.12 12.01 -7.72
N TYR A 52 14.34 12.40 -8.10
CA TYR A 52 15.53 11.57 -8.02
C TYR A 52 16.79 12.43 -8.01
N ASP A 53 17.83 11.94 -7.35
CA ASP A 53 19.15 12.55 -7.30
C ASP A 53 20.21 11.50 -7.65
N GLU A 54 20.82 11.62 -8.83
CA GLU A 54 21.88 10.71 -9.30
C GLU A 54 23.16 10.82 -8.45
N GLY A 55 23.49 12.02 -7.96
CA GLY A 55 24.71 12.25 -7.19
C GLY A 55 24.65 11.65 -5.79
N VAL A 56 23.48 11.71 -5.16
CA VAL A 56 23.20 11.08 -3.85
C VAL A 56 22.80 9.61 -4.01
N GLY A 57 22.23 9.23 -5.16
CA GLY A 57 21.76 7.87 -5.45
C GLY A 57 20.38 7.56 -4.85
N THR A 58 19.50 8.57 -4.76
CA THR A 58 18.17 8.43 -4.13
C THR A 58 17.02 8.66 -5.10
N VAL A 59 15.91 7.98 -4.83
CA VAL A 59 14.65 8.13 -5.55
C VAL A 59 13.57 8.51 -4.56
N THR A 60 12.82 9.57 -4.86
CA THR A 60 11.72 10.05 -4.03
C THR A 60 10.40 9.51 -4.53
N VAL A 61 9.66 8.85 -3.65
CA VAL A 61 8.25 8.46 -3.87
C VAL A 61 7.36 9.23 -2.90
N VAL A 62 6.21 9.71 -3.38
CA VAL A 62 5.18 10.34 -2.53
C VAL A 62 3.99 9.41 -2.47
N VAL A 63 3.53 9.12 -1.26
CA VAL A 63 2.54 8.08 -0.99
C VAL A 63 1.39 8.67 -0.19
N GLN A 64 0.17 8.35 -0.60
CA GLN A 64 -1.03 8.59 0.20
C GLN A 64 -1.53 7.28 0.81
N ALA A 65 -1.71 7.26 2.12
CA ALA A 65 -2.24 6.12 2.86
C ALA A 65 -3.74 5.96 2.59
N LEU A 66 -4.08 5.09 1.63
CA LEU A 66 -5.45 4.85 1.14
C LEU A 66 -5.93 3.41 1.36
N GLY A 67 -5.00 2.46 1.54
CA GLY A 67 -5.31 1.04 1.70
C GLY A 67 -4.31 0.37 2.64
N ARG A 68 -4.42 -0.96 2.79
CA ARG A 68 -3.59 -1.73 3.75
C ARG A 68 -2.09 -1.47 3.56
N SER A 69 -1.59 -1.63 2.34
CA SER A 69 -0.13 -1.57 2.07
C SER A 69 0.44 -0.16 2.24
N THR A 70 -0.28 0.88 1.83
CA THR A 70 0.18 2.27 2.01
C THR A 70 -0.03 2.79 3.44
N ALA A 71 -0.98 2.23 4.19
CA ALA A 71 -1.09 2.48 5.63
C ALA A 71 0.07 1.80 6.40
N GLU A 72 0.44 0.57 6.03
CA GLU A 72 1.60 -0.12 6.60
C GLU A 72 2.90 0.64 6.38
N MET A 73 3.12 1.17 5.17
CA MET A 73 4.22 2.10 4.91
C MET A 73 4.20 3.31 5.86
N ARG A 74 3.02 3.90 6.11
CA ARG A 74 2.92 5.06 7.01
C ARG A 74 3.22 4.68 8.45
N ASP A 75 2.70 3.57 8.94
CA ASP A 75 2.63 3.28 10.38
C ASP A 75 3.84 2.49 10.91
N HIS A 76 4.47 1.66 10.07
CA HIS A 76 5.50 0.70 10.52
C HIS A 76 6.89 0.92 9.94
N TYR A 77 7.07 1.92 9.08
CA TYR A 77 8.36 2.24 8.49
C TYR A 77 8.75 3.67 8.81
N GLU A 78 9.96 3.81 9.34
CA GLU A 78 10.60 5.05 9.72
C GLU A 78 11.87 5.30 8.88
N GLU A 79 12.43 6.51 9.04
CA GLU A 79 13.73 6.81 8.46
C GLU A 79 14.80 5.85 9.00
N GLY A 80 15.58 5.27 8.09
CA GLY A 80 16.60 4.28 8.39
C GLY A 80 16.16 2.83 8.23
N ASP A 81 14.85 2.55 8.17
CA ASP A 81 14.35 1.19 7.97
C ASP A 81 14.63 0.67 6.56
N GLU A 82 14.61 -0.66 6.42
CA GLU A 82 14.80 -1.36 5.15
C GLU A 82 13.57 -2.17 4.77
N PHE A 83 13.31 -2.27 3.47
CA PHE A 83 12.23 -3.09 2.90
C PHE A 83 12.75 -3.96 1.75
N ALA A 84 11.96 -4.95 1.33
CA ALA A 84 12.42 -6.04 0.47
C ALA A 84 12.86 -5.58 -0.92
N ASP A 85 11.91 -5.11 -1.75
CA ASP A 85 12.15 -4.88 -3.18
C ASP A 85 11.67 -3.49 -3.67
N PHE A 86 12.49 -2.88 -4.51
CA PHE A 86 12.25 -1.60 -5.19
C PHE A 86 12.69 -1.71 -6.64
N VAL A 87 11.75 -1.98 -7.55
CA VAL A 87 12.06 -2.32 -8.95
C VAL A 87 11.72 -1.16 -9.88
N GLY A 88 12.73 -0.62 -10.55
CA GLY A 88 12.55 0.31 -11.65
C GLY A 88 13.87 0.89 -12.18
N PRO A 89 13.81 2.01 -12.93
CA PRO A 89 12.58 2.69 -13.34
C PRO A 89 11.78 1.84 -14.35
N LEU A 90 10.45 1.93 -14.30
CA LEU A 90 9.51 1.23 -15.17
C LEU A 90 8.60 2.23 -15.88
N GLY A 91 7.98 1.78 -16.96
CA GLY A 91 7.23 2.66 -17.86
C GLY A 91 8.12 3.40 -18.84
N MET A 92 7.48 3.91 -19.89
CA MET A 92 8.06 4.80 -20.87
C MET A 92 8.24 6.18 -20.25
N PRO A 93 9.38 6.84 -20.49
CA PRO A 93 9.54 8.23 -20.12
C PRO A 93 8.57 9.12 -20.90
N THR A 94 8.19 10.25 -20.31
CA THR A 94 7.40 11.27 -20.99
C THR A 94 8.17 11.78 -22.21
N GLU A 95 7.52 11.76 -23.38
CA GLU A 95 8.11 12.27 -24.62
C GLU A 95 8.08 13.80 -24.62
N ILE A 96 9.27 14.41 -24.66
CA ILE A 96 9.43 15.87 -24.61
C ILE A 96 10.29 16.31 -25.78
N GLU A 97 9.68 16.98 -26.76
CA GLU A 97 10.38 17.57 -27.89
C GLU A 97 11.07 18.88 -27.47
N PRO A 98 12.36 19.09 -27.78
CA PRO A 98 13.04 20.35 -27.46
C PRO A 98 12.48 21.51 -28.30
N VAL A 99 12.27 22.67 -27.67
CA VAL A 99 11.79 23.87 -28.37
C VAL A 99 12.95 24.51 -29.13
N SER A 100 12.76 24.73 -30.43
CA SER A 100 13.76 25.44 -31.25
C SER A 100 13.94 26.89 -30.75
N PRO A 101 15.12 27.51 -30.91
CA PRO A 101 15.37 28.88 -30.42
C PRO A 101 14.43 29.98 -30.96
N ALA A 102 13.74 29.71 -32.08
CA ALA A 102 12.80 30.63 -32.71
C ALA A 102 11.32 30.23 -32.49
N GLY A 103 11.08 29.10 -31.83
CA GLY A 103 9.74 28.59 -31.55
C GLY A 103 9.30 28.94 -30.13
N SER A 104 7.99 28.94 -29.91
CA SER A 104 7.39 28.90 -28.59
C SER A 104 6.50 27.68 -28.54
N ARG A 105 6.56 26.94 -27.43
CA ARG A 105 5.58 25.90 -27.12
C ARG A 105 5.12 26.04 -25.68
N HIS A 106 3.87 25.73 -25.44
CA HIS A 106 3.23 25.86 -24.13
C HIS A 106 2.64 24.52 -23.71
N VAL A 107 2.99 24.10 -22.49
CA VAL A 107 2.40 22.94 -21.83
C VAL A 107 1.66 23.37 -20.56
N VAL A 108 0.47 22.80 -20.35
CA VAL A 108 -0.26 22.87 -19.09
C VAL A 108 -0.24 21.52 -18.39
N LEU A 109 0.26 21.47 -17.17
CA LEU A 109 0.29 20.25 -16.34
C LEU A 109 -0.72 20.38 -15.21
N VAL A 110 -1.63 19.41 -15.10
CA VAL A 110 -2.75 19.39 -14.17
C VAL A 110 -2.57 18.27 -13.15
N GLY A 111 -2.40 18.60 -11.87
CA GLY A 111 -2.18 17.67 -10.77
C GLY A 111 -3.32 17.69 -9.76
N GLY A 112 -3.96 16.54 -9.49
CA GLY A 112 -5.02 16.42 -8.48
C GLY A 112 -4.61 15.63 -7.24
N GLY A 113 -4.60 16.27 -6.07
CA GLY A 113 -4.24 15.62 -4.80
C GLY A 113 -2.84 15.01 -4.83
N LEU A 114 -2.73 13.68 -4.73
CA LEU A 114 -1.44 12.99 -4.86
C LEU A 114 -0.81 13.21 -6.25
N GLY A 115 -1.60 13.50 -7.28
CA GLY A 115 -1.15 13.78 -8.66
C GLY A 115 -0.21 14.98 -8.81
N VAL A 116 -0.09 15.82 -7.77
CA VAL A 116 0.90 16.90 -7.70
C VAL A 116 2.34 16.38 -7.72
N ALA A 117 2.61 15.27 -7.02
CA ALA A 117 3.93 14.65 -6.98
C ALA A 117 4.44 14.12 -8.33
N PRO A 118 3.66 13.33 -9.11
CA PRO A 118 4.08 12.87 -10.44
C PRO A 118 4.12 13.97 -11.50
N VAL A 119 3.42 15.09 -11.31
CA VAL A 119 3.51 16.26 -12.21
C VAL A 119 4.88 16.95 -12.09
N PHE A 120 5.46 17.00 -10.90
CA PHE A 120 6.71 17.72 -10.63
C PHE A 120 7.89 17.33 -11.57
N PRO A 121 8.26 16.04 -11.75
CA PRO A 121 9.38 15.69 -12.62
C PRO A 121 9.11 16.02 -14.09
N GLN A 122 7.85 15.90 -14.55
CA GLN A 122 7.47 16.28 -15.91
C GLN A 122 7.55 17.80 -16.10
N LEU A 123 7.03 18.58 -15.15
CA LEU A 123 7.12 20.05 -15.16
C LEU A 123 8.57 20.52 -15.29
N ARG A 124 9.46 19.96 -14.46
CA ARG A 124 10.90 20.23 -14.50
C ARG A 124 11.50 19.91 -15.87
N ALA A 125 11.18 18.75 -16.43
CA ALA A 125 11.71 18.31 -17.72
C ALA A 125 11.22 19.20 -18.89
N PHE A 126 9.94 19.57 -18.93
CA PHE A 126 9.40 20.51 -19.94
C PHE A 126 10.05 21.89 -19.84
N LYS A 127 10.22 22.40 -18.61
CA LYS A 127 10.88 23.69 -18.36
C LYS A 127 12.33 23.68 -18.86
N GLN A 128 13.07 22.61 -18.58
CA GLN A 128 14.45 22.42 -19.05
C GLN A 128 14.54 22.28 -20.58
N ALA A 129 13.50 21.74 -21.22
CA ALA A 129 13.39 21.64 -22.68
C ALA A 129 12.98 22.97 -23.37
N GLY A 130 12.76 24.04 -22.60
CA GLY A 130 12.46 25.38 -23.10
C GLY A 130 10.98 25.66 -23.37
N TRP A 131 10.07 24.80 -22.91
CA TRP A 131 8.63 25.07 -22.99
C TRP A 131 8.24 26.14 -21.98
N ARG A 132 7.24 26.96 -22.34
CA ARG A 132 6.46 27.70 -21.35
C ARG A 132 5.66 26.69 -20.53
N THR A 133 5.69 26.80 -19.21
CA THR A 133 5.05 25.83 -18.31
C THR A 133 3.96 26.48 -17.46
N THR A 134 2.74 25.97 -17.56
CA THR A 134 1.66 26.30 -16.62
C THR A 134 1.36 25.07 -15.77
N ALA A 135 1.39 25.20 -14.44
CA ALA A 135 0.99 24.16 -13.51
C ALA A 135 -0.37 24.51 -12.89
N ILE A 136 -1.34 23.60 -12.97
CA ILE A 136 -2.64 23.70 -12.30
C ILE A 136 -2.70 22.58 -11.26
N VAL A 137 -2.80 22.91 -9.98
CA VAL A 137 -2.84 21.91 -8.91
C VAL A 137 -4.07 22.06 -8.02
N GLY A 138 -4.71 20.94 -7.73
CA GLY A 138 -5.98 20.88 -7.00
C GLY A 138 -5.89 20.11 -5.71
N PHE A 139 -6.43 20.67 -4.64
CA PHE A 139 -6.58 20.03 -3.34
C PHE A 139 -8.02 20.19 -2.83
N ARG A 140 -8.45 19.33 -1.89
CA ARG A 140 -9.80 19.50 -1.30
C ARG A 140 -9.88 20.75 -0.41
N SER A 141 -8.77 21.07 0.25
CA SER A 141 -8.66 22.15 1.24
C SER A 141 -7.19 22.56 1.41
N ALA A 142 -6.97 23.73 2.01
CA ALA A 142 -5.66 24.36 2.10
C ALA A 142 -4.64 23.56 2.94
N ASP A 143 -5.09 22.79 3.93
CA ASP A 143 -4.27 21.96 4.80
C ASP A 143 -3.75 20.69 4.14
N LEU A 144 -4.29 20.32 2.98
CA LEU A 144 -3.83 19.18 2.18
C LEU A 144 -2.81 19.57 1.11
N GLN A 145 -2.50 20.85 1.00
CA GLN A 145 -1.51 21.35 0.04
C GLN A 145 -0.11 20.84 0.38
N PHE A 146 0.63 20.46 -0.66
CA PHE A 146 2.05 20.17 -0.56
C PHE A 146 2.76 20.50 -1.86
N TRP A 147 4.06 20.82 -1.77
CA TRP A 147 4.95 21.06 -2.92
C TRP A 147 4.53 22.20 -3.89
N THR A 148 3.60 23.08 -3.51
CA THR A 148 3.28 24.28 -4.28
C THR A 148 4.51 25.15 -4.51
N ASP A 149 5.36 25.32 -3.49
CA ASP A 149 6.60 26.09 -3.60
C ASP A 149 7.60 25.44 -4.56
N ARG A 150 7.71 24.11 -4.53
CA ARG A 150 8.59 23.37 -5.45
C ARG A 150 8.11 23.50 -6.90
N LEU A 151 6.79 23.44 -7.13
CA LEU A 151 6.24 23.64 -8.47
C LEU A 151 6.46 25.08 -8.96
N ALA A 152 6.34 26.07 -8.09
CA ALA A 152 6.57 27.48 -8.43
C ALA A 152 8.00 27.77 -8.93
N GLU A 153 9.00 26.96 -8.53
CA GLU A 153 10.37 27.07 -9.04
C GLU A 153 10.49 26.72 -10.53
N TRP A 154 9.59 25.86 -11.05
CA TRP A 154 9.66 25.32 -12.41
C TRP A 154 8.50 25.72 -13.32
N ALA A 155 7.41 26.25 -12.74
CA ALA A 155 6.26 26.78 -13.46
C ALA A 155 6.46 28.27 -13.79
N ASP A 156 6.18 28.68 -15.04
CA ASP A 156 6.02 30.09 -15.38
C ASP A 156 4.74 30.67 -14.78
N ASP A 157 3.67 29.87 -14.79
CA ASP A 157 2.40 30.19 -14.14
C ASP A 157 1.98 29.02 -13.24
N LEU A 158 1.72 29.31 -11.96
CA LEU A 158 1.16 28.35 -11.02
C LEU A 158 -0.26 28.76 -10.62
N ILE A 159 -1.22 27.89 -10.90
CA ILE A 159 -2.62 28.04 -10.49
C ILE A 159 -2.90 26.97 -9.44
N VAL A 160 -3.23 27.41 -8.23
CA VAL A 160 -3.64 26.52 -7.14
C VAL A 160 -5.14 26.62 -6.97
N CYS A 161 -5.83 25.48 -6.98
CA CYS A 161 -7.26 25.37 -6.80
C CYS A 161 -7.59 24.62 -5.50
N THR A 162 -8.60 25.08 -4.75
CA THR A 162 -9.19 24.27 -3.67
C THR A 162 -10.70 24.14 -3.80
N ASP A 163 -11.20 22.91 -3.59
CA ASP A 163 -12.63 22.59 -3.73
C ASP A 163 -13.51 23.47 -2.79
N ASP A 164 -13.00 23.77 -1.60
CA ASP A 164 -13.67 24.57 -0.56
C ASP A 164 -13.37 26.08 -0.62
N GLY A 165 -12.50 26.52 -1.54
CA GLY A 165 -12.05 27.92 -1.65
C GLY A 165 -11.18 28.44 -0.49
N SER A 166 -10.65 27.56 0.35
CA SER A 166 -9.76 27.91 1.46
C SER A 166 -8.40 28.49 1.03
N PHE A 167 -7.93 28.24 -0.19
CA PHE A 167 -6.72 28.84 -0.74
C PHE A 167 -6.75 28.90 -2.28
N GLY A 168 -6.07 29.90 -2.86
CA GLY A 168 -5.98 30.03 -4.32
C GLY A 168 -7.34 30.29 -4.97
N GLN A 169 -7.57 29.67 -6.12
CA GLN A 169 -8.84 29.75 -6.84
C GLN A 169 -9.86 28.75 -6.27
N PRO A 170 -11.07 29.18 -5.91
CA PRO A 170 -12.12 28.25 -5.50
C PRO A 170 -12.60 27.41 -6.70
N GLY A 171 -12.76 26.10 -6.50
CA GLY A 171 -13.32 25.21 -7.51
C GLY A 171 -12.36 24.14 -8.00
N LEU A 172 -12.74 23.49 -9.11
CA LEU A 172 -12.03 22.32 -9.63
C LEU A 172 -10.93 22.73 -10.60
N VAL A 173 -9.85 21.95 -10.66
CA VAL A 173 -8.75 22.14 -11.64
C VAL A 173 -9.22 22.15 -13.09
N THR A 174 -10.34 21.50 -13.38
CA THR A 174 -10.94 21.44 -14.73
C THR A 174 -11.53 22.77 -15.16
N GLU A 175 -11.95 23.61 -14.22
CA GLU A 175 -12.45 24.96 -14.49
C GLU A 175 -11.28 25.88 -14.84
N ALA A 176 -10.21 25.85 -14.04
CA ALA A 176 -8.96 26.55 -14.35
C ALA A 176 -8.34 26.08 -15.68
N LEU A 177 -8.39 24.78 -15.97
CA LEU A 177 -7.94 24.25 -17.25
C LEU A 177 -8.79 24.80 -18.41
N ALA A 178 -10.11 24.90 -18.24
CA ALA A 178 -10.99 25.46 -19.26
C ALA A 178 -10.62 26.92 -19.59
N ASP A 179 -10.28 27.72 -18.57
CA ASP A 179 -9.83 29.10 -18.77
C ASP A 179 -8.50 29.17 -19.54
N VAL A 180 -7.54 28.30 -19.21
CA VAL A 180 -6.25 28.22 -19.93
C VAL A 180 -6.44 27.78 -21.38
N VAL A 181 -7.31 26.80 -21.62
CA VAL A 181 -7.64 26.30 -22.97
C VAL A 181 -8.43 27.33 -23.79
N ALA A 182 -9.22 28.20 -23.14
CA ALA A 182 -9.98 29.26 -23.79
C ALA A 182 -9.18 30.55 -24.03
N ALA A 183 -7.92 30.61 -23.60
CA ALA A 183 -7.05 31.76 -23.81
C ALA A 183 -6.83 32.05 -25.30
N ALA A 184 -6.39 33.28 -25.60
CA ALA A 184 -6.08 33.69 -26.99
C ALA A 184 -5.00 32.80 -27.64
N GLU A 185 -4.08 32.29 -26.81
CA GLU A 185 -3.05 31.32 -27.19
C GLU A 185 -3.26 30.07 -26.31
N PRO A 186 -3.98 29.05 -26.80
CA PRO A 186 -4.17 27.80 -26.06
C PRO A 186 -2.86 26.99 -26.02
N PRO A 187 -2.70 26.10 -25.02
CA PRO A 187 -1.51 25.26 -24.90
C PRO A 187 -1.42 24.25 -26.06
N ASP A 188 -0.18 23.92 -26.45
CA ASP A 188 0.10 22.87 -27.43
C ASP A 188 -0.14 21.46 -26.84
N LEU A 189 0.05 21.32 -25.53
CA LEU A 189 -0.06 20.07 -24.79
C LEU A 189 -0.69 20.29 -23.42
N ALA A 190 -1.65 19.46 -23.06
CA ALA A 190 -2.12 19.29 -21.69
C ALA A 190 -1.67 17.94 -21.14
N VAL A 191 -1.16 17.90 -19.91
CA VAL A 191 -0.86 16.66 -19.19
C VAL A 191 -1.70 16.63 -17.92
N ALA A 192 -2.50 15.59 -17.71
CA ALA A 192 -3.33 15.46 -16.51
C ALA A 192 -2.98 14.20 -15.72
N ILE A 193 -2.66 14.38 -14.43
CA ILE A 193 -2.30 13.29 -13.52
C ILE A 193 -3.06 13.43 -12.21
N GLY A 194 -3.84 12.43 -11.85
CA GLY A 194 -4.65 12.45 -10.64
C GLY A 194 -5.70 11.35 -10.64
N PRO A 195 -6.81 11.54 -9.89
CA PRO A 195 -7.92 10.60 -9.92
C PRO A 195 -8.44 10.38 -11.34
N MET A 196 -8.81 9.13 -11.67
CA MET A 196 -9.35 8.76 -13.00
C MET A 196 -10.48 9.67 -13.48
N VAL A 197 -11.36 10.10 -12.58
CA VAL A 197 -12.47 11.01 -12.88
C VAL A 197 -11.98 12.42 -13.26
N MET A 198 -10.90 12.89 -12.64
CA MET A 198 -10.29 14.19 -12.96
C MET A 198 -9.59 14.12 -14.32
N MET A 199 -8.84 13.04 -14.58
CA MET A 199 -8.18 12.82 -15.86
C MET A 199 -9.18 12.77 -17.02
N ARG A 200 -10.31 12.07 -16.84
CA ARG A 200 -11.42 12.06 -17.81
C ARG A 200 -11.98 13.46 -18.03
N ALA A 201 -12.24 14.21 -16.96
CA ALA A 201 -12.79 15.55 -17.08
C ALA A 201 -11.81 16.52 -17.78
N CYS A 202 -10.50 16.39 -17.57
CA CYS A 202 -9.49 17.15 -18.31
C CYS A 202 -9.50 16.80 -19.81
N ALA A 203 -9.68 15.52 -20.16
CA ALA A 203 -9.84 15.08 -21.54
C ALA A 203 -11.09 15.71 -22.19
N ASP A 204 -12.21 15.74 -21.47
CA ASP A 204 -13.47 16.32 -21.95
C ASP A 204 -13.39 17.85 -22.14
N VAL A 205 -12.66 18.56 -21.26
CA VAL A 205 -12.44 20.01 -21.36
C VAL A 205 -11.56 20.38 -22.57
N THR A 206 -10.54 19.57 -22.85
CA THR A 206 -9.54 19.86 -23.91
C THR A 206 -10.00 19.45 -25.30
N ARG A 207 -10.86 18.42 -25.41
CA ARG A 207 -11.30 17.85 -26.69
C ARG A 207 -11.96 18.86 -27.65
N PRO A 208 -12.86 19.76 -27.23
CA PRO A 208 -13.50 20.71 -28.15
C PRO A 208 -12.51 21.73 -28.77
N ALA A 209 -11.44 22.06 -28.04
CA ALA A 209 -10.40 22.98 -28.51
C ALA A 209 -9.33 22.27 -29.36
N GLY A 210 -9.36 20.94 -29.44
CA GLY A 210 -8.34 20.16 -30.16
C GLY A 210 -6.95 20.20 -29.52
N VAL A 211 -6.86 20.55 -28.23
CA VAL A 211 -5.60 20.52 -27.47
C VAL A 211 -5.23 19.06 -27.25
N HIS A 212 -4.02 18.67 -27.65
CA HIS A 212 -3.52 17.32 -27.40
C HIS A 212 -3.36 17.10 -25.89
N THR A 213 -3.91 16.01 -25.37
CA THR A 213 -3.99 15.77 -23.93
C THR A 213 -3.47 14.39 -23.58
N MET A 214 -2.44 14.36 -22.73
CA MET A 214 -1.87 13.14 -22.18
C MET A 214 -2.38 12.92 -20.75
N VAL A 215 -2.61 11.65 -20.39
CA VAL A 215 -2.97 11.23 -19.03
C VAL A 215 -2.05 10.13 -18.55
N SER A 216 -1.60 10.23 -17.30
CA SER A 216 -0.77 9.19 -16.67
C SER A 216 -1.66 8.20 -15.90
N LEU A 217 -1.88 7.02 -16.46
CA LEU A 217 -2.90 6.09 -15.97
C LEU A 217 -2.44 5.31 -14.72
N ASN A 218 -3.26 5.34 -13.67
CA ASN A 218 -3.07 4.58 -12.43
C ASN A 218 -3.79 3.22 -12.47
N THR A 219 -3.46 2.38 -13.45
CA THR A 219 -4.04 1.04 -13.60
C THR A 219 -3.54 0.05 -12.53
N ILE A 220 -4.28 -1.03 -12.28
CA ILE A 220 -3.85 -2.10 -11.36
C ILE A 220 -2.65 -2.84 -11.96
N MET A 221 -1.50 -2.80 -11.27
CA MET A 221 -0.27 -3.47 -11.70
C MET A 221 0.11 -4.61 -10.75
N VAL A 222 0.85 -5.61 -11.26
CA VAL A 222 1.36 -6.74 -10.47
C VAL A 222 2.87 -6.88 -10.71
N ASP A 223 3.26 -7.24 -11.94
CA ASP A 223 4.66 -7.41 -12.30
C ASP A 223 5.32 -6.06 -12.63
N GLY A 224 4.63 -5.21 -13.42
CA GLY A 224 5.16 -3.94 -13.92
C GLY A 224 6.07 -4.06 -15.15
N THR A 225 6.10 -5.24 -15.78
CA THR A 225 7.07 -5.60 -16.84
C THR A 225 6.40 -6.19 -18.10
N GLY A 226 5.08 -6.10 -18.20
CA GLY A 226 4.31 -6.55 -19.36
C GLY A 226 3.98 -8.04 -19.39
N MET A 227 4.26 -8.80 -18.33
CA MET A 227 4.13 -10.26 -18.34
C MET A 227 2.70 -10.77 -18.10
N CYS A 228 1.89 -10.05 -17.30
CA CYS A 228 0.58 -10.58 -16.87
C CYS A 228 -0.65 -9.90 -17.50
N GLY A 229 -0.49 -8.69 -18.07
CA GLY A 229 -1.62 -7.91 -18.61
C GLY A 229 -2.61 -7.36 -17.56
N SER A 230 -2.24 -7.32 -16.27
CA SER A 230 -3.07 -6.69 -15.23
C SER A 230 -3.23 -5.19 -15.48
N CYS A 231 -2.20 -4.51 -15.97
CA CYS A 231 -2.24 -3.08 -16.24
C CYS A 231 -2.87 -2.75 -17.61
N ARG A 232 -3.61 -3.67 -18.22
CA ARG A 232 -4.16 -3.45 -19.56
C ARG A 232 -5.15 -2.28 -19.57
N VAL A 233 -5.15 -1.57 -20.69
CA VAL A 233 -6.05 -0.48 -21.05
C VAL A 233 -6.39 -0.60 -22.53
N THR A 234 -7.62 -0.24 -22.91
CA THR A 234 -7.97 -0.04 -24.32
C THR A 234 -7.68 1.40 -24.72
N VAL A 235 -6.81 1.59 -25.71
CA VAL A 235 -6.49 2.88 -26.32
C VAL A 235 -6.70 2.75 -27.82
N ASP A 236 -7.58 3.58 -28.38
CA ASP A 236 -7.97 3.55 -29.80
C ASP A 236 -8.47 2.17 -30.27
N GLY A 237 -9.25 1.50 -29.42
CA GLY A 237 -9.76 0.15 -29.68
C GLY A 237 -8.73 -0.98 -29.62
N VAL A 238 -7.47 -0.67 -29.29
CA VAL A 238 -6.38 -1.64 -29.15
C VAL A 238 -6.02 -1.82 -27.68
N THR A 239 -5.89 -3.07 -27.25
CA THR A 239 -5.38 -3.37 -25.89
C THR A 239 -3.89 -3.05 -25.81
N ARG A 240 -3.53 -2.21 -24.84
CA ARG A 240 -2.17 -1.80 -24.49
C ARG A 240 -1.87 -2.09 -23.03
N PHE A 241 -0.60 -2.21 -22.66
CA PHE A 241 -0.16 -2.46 -21.28
C PHE A 241 0.50 -1.21 -20.70
N ALA A 242 -0.16 -0.56 -19.73
CA ALA A 242 0.32 0.69 -19.15
C ALA A 242 1.73 0.64 -18.55
N CYS A 243 2.18 -0.52 -18.03
CA CYS A 243 3.51 -0.64 -17.45
C CYS A 243 4.67 -0.65 -18.46
N THR A 244 4.41 -0.98 -19.73
CA THR A 244 5.44 -1.11 -20.79
C THR A 244 5.23 -0.18 -21.97
N GLU A 245 3.98 0.21 -22.22
CA GLU A 245 3.59 1.09 -23.34
C GLU A 245 3.09 2.46 -22.85
N GLY A 246 3.01 2.67 -21.54
CA GLY A 246 2.62 3.93 -20.89
C GLY A 246 3.58 4.26 -19.74
N PRO A 247 3.13 4.82 -18.60
CA PRO A 247 1.73 4.97 -18.18
C PRO A 247 1.00 6.13 -18.85
N ASP A 248 1.73 6.99 -19.58
CA ASP A 248 1.19 8.15 -20.26
C ASP A 248 0.55 7.75 -21.60
N PHE A 249 -0.72 8.07 -21.80
CA PHE A 249 -1.46 7.82 -23.03
C PHE A 249 -2.26 9.05 -23.47
N ASP A 250 -2.58 9.11 -24.77
CA ASP A 250 -3.49 10.13 -25.30
C ASP A 250 -4.90 9.94 -24.69
N ALA A 251 -5.29 10.90 -23.87
CA ALA A 251 -6.53 10.90 -23.12
C ALA A 251 -7.76 10.87 -24.03
N HIS A 252 -7.68 11.36 -25.27
CA HIS A 252 -8.81 11.39 -26.17
C HIS A 252 -9.16 10.01 -26.74
N HIS A 253 -8.23 9.06 -26.67
CA HIS A 253 -8.36 7.69 -27.17
C HIS A 253 -8.48 6.62 -26.07
N VAL A 254 -8.36 6.99 -24.80
CA VAL A 254 -8.46 6.08 -23.65
C VAL A 254 -9.92 5.72 -23.36
N ASP A 255 -10.20 4.41 -23.16
CA ASP A 255 -11.48 3.95 -22.61
C ASP A 255 -11.52 4.11 -21.08
N PHE A 256 -12.00 5.27 -20.62
CA PHE A 256 -12.14 5.56 -19.19
C PHE A 256 -13.19 4.69 -18.50
N ASP A 257 -14.23 4.22 -19.20
CA ASP A 257 -15.31 3.43 -18.60
C ASP A 257 -14.83 2.00 -18.29
N GLU A 258 -14.01 1.42 -19.17
CA GLU A 258 -13.29 0.17 -18.90
C GLU A 258 -12.44 0.33 -17.63
N LEU A 259 -11.58 1.34 -17.59
CA LEU A 259 -10.63 1.55 -16.49
C LEU A 259 -11.33 1.79 -15.14
N LEU A 260 -12.41 2.58 -15.12
CA LEU A 260 -13.22 2.82 -13.92
C LEU A 260 -13.87 1.54 -13.40
N THR A 261 -14.28 0.63 -14.30
CA THR A 261 -14.81 -0.68 -13.91
C THR A 261 -13.71 -1.56 -13.33
N ARG A 262 -12.53 -1.57 -13.96
CA ARG A 262 -11.36 -2.36 -13.53
C ARG A 262 -10.85 -1.95 -12.15
N GLN A 263 -10.79 -0.65 -11.87
CA GLN A 263 -10.42 -0.08 -10.57
C GLN A 263 -11.32 -0.58 -9.41
N ARG A 264 -12.52 -1.09 -9.68
CA ARG A 264 -13.44 -1.59 -8.65
C ARG A 264 -13.30 -3.09 -8.40
N ARG A 265 -12.46 -3.79 -9.16
CA ARG A 265 -12.41 -5.25 -9.19
C ARG A 265 -12.11 -5.87 -7.83
N PHE A 266 -11.19 -5.29 -7.06
CA PHE A 266 -10.72 -5.82 -5.78
C PHE A 266 -11.23 -5.04 -4.57
N ARG A 267 -12.27 -4.22 -4.75
CA ARG A 267 -12.78 -3.34 -3.70
C ARG A 267 -13.15 -4.09 -2.43
N THR A 268 -13.73 -5.29 -2.55
CA THR A 268 -14.14 -6.09 -1.39
C THR A 268 -12.93 -6.63 -0.63
N GLU A 269 -11.93 -7.13 -1.35
CA GLU A 269 -10.68 -7.63 -0.81
C GLU A 269 -9.86 -6.51 -0.16
N GLU A 270 -9.76 -5.34 -0.81
CA GLU A 270 -9.10 -4.13 -0.28
C GLU A 270 -9.77 -3.66 1.03
N GLN A 271 -11.11 -3.60 1.05
CA GLN A 271 -11.86 -3.22 2.25
C GLN A 271 -11.65 -4.22 3.39
N SER A 272 -11.67 -5.52 3.10
CA SER A 272 -11.41 -6.56 4.08
C SER A 272 -9.98 -6.47 4.63
N ALA A 273 -8.98 -6.26 3.76
CA ALA A 273 -7.59 -6.14 4.15
C ALA A 273 -7.32 -4.88 4.98
N ALA A 274 -7.95 -3.75 4.63
CA ALA A 274 -7.84 -2.51 5.39
C ALA A 274 -8.50 -2.62 6.77
N ALA A 275 -9.68 -3.27 6.87
CA ALA A 275 -10.35 -3.50 8.14
C ALA A 275 -9.56 -4.43 9.07
N ASP A 276 -9.03 -5.53 8.52
CA ASP A 276 -8.16 -6.48 9.23
C ASP A 276 -6.87 -5.80 9.72
N TYR A 277 -6.26 -4.95 8.88
CA TYR A 277 -5.09 -4.15 9.27
C TYR A 277 -5.43 -3.16 10.39
N ALA A 278 -6.49 -2.38 10.25
CA ALA A 278 -6.92 -1.42 11.28
C ALA A 278 -7.24 -2.11 12.62
N HIS A 279 -7.89 -3.28 12.58
CA HIS A 279 -8.14 -4.08 13.77
C HIS A 279 -6.83 -4.47 14.47
N ARG A 280 -5.83 -4.94 13.72
CA ARG A 280 -4.53 -5.29 14.29
C ARG A 280 -3.82 -4.10 14.90
N CYS A 281 -3.79 -2.94 14.23
CA CYS A 281 -3.18 -1.74 14.80
C CYS A 281 -3.86 -1.32 16.12
N GLU A 282 -5.19 -1.44 16.19
CA GLU A 282 -5.92 -1.20 17.45
C GLU A 282 -5.52 -2.20 18.54
N VAL A 283 -5.44 -3.49 18.21
CA VAL A 283 -5.02 -4.54 19.15
C VAL A 283 -3.59 -4.31 19.63
N GLU A 284 -2.69 -3.94 18.73
CA GLU A 284 -1.30 -3.61 19.04
C GLU A 284 -1.22 -2.42 20.01
N GLN A 285 -1.89 -1.32 19.69
CA GLN A 285 -1.97 -0.14 20.54
C GLN A 285 -2.50 -0.49 21.93
N GLN A 286 -3.57 -1.27 22.03
CA GLN A 286 -4.15 -1.65 23.32
C GLN A 286 -3.23 -2.58 24.12
N LEU A 287 -2.62 -3.59 23.49
CA LEU A 287 -1.90 -4.66 24.20
C LEU A 287 -0.42 -4.36 24.45
N PHE A 288 0.25 -3.63 23.55
CA PHE A 288 1.68 -3.33 23.63
C PHE A 288 1.94 -1.90 24.12
N VAL A 289 1.21 -0.90 23.60
CA VAL A 289 1.47 0.51 23.96
C VAL A 289 0.75 0.90 25.25
N GLU A 290 -0.55 0.66 25.35
CA GLU A 290 -1.35 0.97 26.55
C GLU A 290 -1.20 -0.08 27.66
N GLY A 291 -0.64 -1.25 27.36
CA GLY A 291 -0.43 -2.32 28.32
C GLY A 291 -1.72 -2.94 28.85
N ARG A 292 -2.85 -2.83 28.12
CA ARG A 292 -4.10 -3.48 28.51
C ARG A 292 -3.90 -4.99 28.53
N ARG A 293 -4.53 -5.65 29.50
CA ARG A 293 -4.64 -7.11 29.50
C ARG A 293 -5.77 -7.52 28.58
N THR A 294 -7.00 -7.15 28.90
CA THR A 294 -8.17 -7.52 28.08
C THR A 294 -8.46 -6.46 27.01
N TYR A 295 -8.65 -6.88 25.76
CA TYR A 295 -8.92 -5.99 24.62
C TYR A 295 -10.33 -6.14 24.02
N LYS A 296 -11.07 -7.21 24.37
CA LYS A 296 -12.42 -7.51 23.87
C LYS A 296 -13.33 -8.09 24.94
N LYS A 297 -14.64 -8.15 24.68
CA LYS A 297 -15.62 -8.78 25.59
C LYS A 297 -15.85 -10.24 25.24
N LEU A 298 -16.25 -11.03 26.24
CA LEU A 298 -16.52 -12.46 26.11
C LEU A 298 -17.58 -12.80 25.03
N ARG A 299 -18.52 -11.90 24.77
CA ARG A 299 -19.59 -12.07 23.76
C ARG A 299 -19.10 -11.98 22.31
N GLU A 300 -17.91 -11.43 22.11
CA GLU A 300 -17.30 -11.23 20.78
C GLU A 300 -16.47 -12.45 20.37
N ILE A 301 -16.31 -13.43 21.27
CA ILE A 301 -15.54 -14.65 21.03
C ILE A 301 -16.44 -15.67 20.35
N GLU A 302 -15.95 -16.26 19.26
CA GLU A 302 -16.65 -17.37 18.62
C GLU A 302 -16.88 -18.52 19.63
N PRO A 303 -17.97 -19.31 19.55
CA PRO A 303 -18.19 -20.39 20.52
C PRO A 303 -17.27 -21.60 20.31
N THR A 304 -16.91 -21.91 19.06
CA THR A 304 -16.20 -23.14 18.68
C THR A 304 -14.79 -22.86 18.20
N ARG A 305 -13.81 -23.65 18.67
CA ARG A 305 -12.42 -23.55 18.22
C ARG A 305 -12.33 -23.86 16.73
N VAL A 306 -11.36 -23.23 16.06
CA VAL A 306 -11.09 -23.46 14.65
C VAL A 306 -10.74 -24.94 14.45
N PRO A 307 -11.38 -25.67 13.53
CA PRO A 307 -11.06 -27.08 13.32
C PRO A 307 -9.65 -27.22 12.74
N MET A 308 -8.90 -28.22 13.19
CA MET A 308 -7.61 -28.54 12.59
C MET A 308 -7.83 -29.40 11.35
N ALA A 309 -7.31 -28.98 10.21
CA ALA A 309 -7.36 -29.78 8.99
C ALA A 309 -6.66 -31.13 9.20
N VAL A 310 -7.32 -32.21 8.76
CA VAL A 310 -6.79 -33.57 8.83
C VAL A 310 -6.78 -34.19 7.45
N ARG A 311 -5.79 -35.06 7.19
CA ARG A 311 -5.75 -35.87 5.98
C ARG A 311 -6.98 -36.76 5.86
N ASP A 312 -7.41 -36.97 4.61
CA ASP A 312 -8.48 -37.90 4.28
C ASP A 312 -8.22 -39.30 4.87
N PRO A 313 -9.22 -39.98 5.48
CA PRO A 313 -9.04 -41.30 6.09
C PRO A 313 -8.49 -42.37 5.14
N ALA A 314 -8.90 -42.39 3.87
CA ALA A 314 -8.42 -43.37 2.91
C ALA A 314 -6.97 -43.08 2.52
N ALA A 315 -6.58 -41.81 2.38
CA ALA A 315 -5.21 -41.40 2.12
C ALA A 315 -4.27 -41.70 3.31
N ARG A 316 -4.65 -41.29 4.53
CA ARG A 316 -3.80 -41.45 5.73
C ARG A 316 -3.61 -42.91 6.17
N SER A 317 -4.48 -43.82 5.73
CA SER A 317 -4.33 -45.26 5.99
C SER A 317 -3.16 -45.90 5.22
N ARG A 318 -2.55 -45.17 4.27
CA ARG A 318 -1.55 -45.67 3.33
C ARG A 318 -0.18 -44.99 3.46
N THR A 319 -0.02 -44.01 4.34
CA THR A 319 1.25 -43.29 4.54
C THR A 319 1.52 -43.11 6.04
N PHE A 320 2.79 -42.86 6.38
CA PHE A 320 3.19 -42.49 7.74
C PHE A 320 3.26 -40.96 7.93
N ASP A 321 2.74 -40.20 6.97
CA ASP A 321 2.76 -38.75 7.07
C ASP A 321 1.81 -38.28 8.17
N GLU A 322 2.07 -37.09 8.72
CA GLU A 322 1.27 -36.54 9.80
C GLU A 322 -0.21 -36.39 9.40
N VAL A 323 -1.11 -36.91 10.24
CA VAL A 323 -2.56 -36.87 10.01
C VAL A 323 -3.10 -35.46 10.14
N SER A 324 -2.65 -34.74 11.17
CA SER A 324 -3.00 -33.35 11.44
C SER A 324 -2.11 -32.44 10.62
N LEU A 325 -2.70 -31.58 9.79
CA LEU A 325 -1.96 -30.72 8.86
C LEU A 325 -1.50 -29.40 9.49
N GLY A 326 -1.86 -29.13 10.75
CA GLY A 326 -1.57 -27.85 11.40
C GLY A 326 -2.61 -26.79 11.05
N TYR A 327 -2.38 -25.57 11.50
CA TYR A 327 -3.15 -24.40 11.08
C TYR A 327 -2.43 -23.67 9.96
N THR A 328 -3.19 -23.10 9.04
CA THR A 328 -2.75 -21.98 8.22
C THR A 328 -2.61 -20.72 9.07
N LEU A 329 -1.89 -19.70 8.58
CA LEU A 329 -1.80 -18.42 9.29
C LEU A 329 -3.20 -17.83 9.57
N SER A 330 -4.12 -17.88 8.61
CA SER A 330 -5.49 -17.37 8.79
C SER A 330 -6.24 -18.12 9.91
N GLU A 331 -6.13 -19.44 9.97
CA GLU A 331 -6.74 -20.26 11.02
C GLU A 331 -6.11 -19.99 12.39
N ALA A 332 -4.79 -19.84 12.45
CA ALA A 332 -4.07 -19.52 13.67
C ALA A 332 -4.47 -18.14 14.23
N LEU A 333 -4.62 -17.14 13.36
CA LEU A 333 -5.07 -15.79 13.78
C LEU A 333 -6.50 -15.81 14.29
N ARG A 334 -7.41 -16.51 13.60
CA ARG A 334 -8.81 -16.67 14.05
C ARG A 334 -8.90 -17.41 15.38
N GLU A 335 -8.06 -18.42 15.60
CA GLU A 335 -7.99 -19.12 16.89
C GLU A 335 -7.35 -18.25 17.98
N ALA A 336 -6.31 -17.46 17.66
CA ALA A 336 -5.70 -16.48 18.57
C ALA A 336 -6.72 -15.42 19.01
N GLU A 337 -7.60 -15.01 18.10
CA GLU A 337 -8.77 -14.16 18.36
C GLU A 337 -9.83 -14.80 19.27
N ARG A 338 -9.64 -16.02 19.78
CA ARG A 338 -10.45 -16.54 20.88
C ARG A 338 -9.85 -16.25 22.26
N CYS A 339 -8.57 -15.89 22.34
CA CYS A 339 -7.94 -15.55 23.61
C CYS A 339 -8.46 -14.22 24.15
N LEU A 340 -9.05 -14.25 25.35
CA LEU A 340 -9.57 -13.05 26.02
C LEU A 340 -8.45 -12.13 26.55
N GLN A 341 -7.20 -12.61 26.59
CA GLN A 341 -6.08 -11.94 27.27
C GLN A 341 -6.44 -11.61 28.74
N CYS A 342 -6.80 -12.66 29.49
CA CYS A 342 -7.37 -12.56 30.83
C CYS A 342 -6.45 -11.78 31.80
N SER A 343 -7.03 -10.94 32.66
CA SER A 343 -6.27 -10.23 33.71
C SER A 343 -5.63 -11.17 34.74
N ARG A 344 -6.22 -12.35 34.96
CA ARG A 344 -5.67 -13.43 35.79
C ARG A 344 -5.63 -14.72 34.95
N PRO A 345 -4.51 -14.99 34.26
CA PRO A 345 -4.42 -16.13 33.34
C PRO A 345 -4.14 -17.44 34.10
N THR A 346 -5.19 -18.24 34.30
CA THR A 346 -5.11 -19.58 34.90
C THR A 346 -4.44 -20.62 33.99
N CYS A 347 -4.33 -20.33 32.69
CA CYS A 347 -3.66 -21.21 31.74
C CYS A 347 -2.16 -21.34 31.97
N ILE A 348 -1.48 -20.32 32.55
CA ILE A 348 -0.04 -20.37 32.86
C ILE A 348 0.21 -21.40 33.94
N SER A 349 -0.54 -21.34 35.06
CA SER A 349 -0.48 -22.36 36.13
C SER A 349 -0.95 -23.75 35.70
N GLY A 350 -1.74 -23.82 34.63
CA GLY A 350 -2.16 -25.09 34.03
C GLY A 350 -1.10 -25.70 33.11
N CYS A 351 -0.03 -24.96 32.76
CA CYS A 351 1.06 -25.43 31.93
C CYS A 351 2.18 -26.00 32.82
N PRO A 352 2.62 -27.26 32.65
CA PRO A 352 3.67 -27.88 33.47
C PRO A 352 5.03 -27.17 33.43
N VAL A 353 5.30 -26.43 32.35
CA VAL A 353 6.53 -25.65 32.16
C VAL A 353 6.27 -24.14 32.22
N GLU A 354 5.07 -23.73 32.65
CA GLU A 354 4.71 -22.33 32.91
C GLU A 354 4.90 -21.37 31.72
N ILE A 355 4.65 -21.85 30.48
CA ILE A 355 4.64 -20.98 29.28
C ILE A 355 3.70 -19.79 29.52
N ASP A 356 4.17 -18.58 29.22
CA ASP A 356 3.34 -17.37 29.21
C ASP A 356 2.41 -17.38 27.98
N ILE A 357 1.36 -18.19 28.07
CA ILE A 357 0.39 -18.42 27.01
C ILE A 357 -0.27 -17.13 26.52
N PRO A 358 -0.77 -16.23 27.40
CA PRO A 358 -1.30 -14.95 26.96
C PRO A 358 -0.28 -14.13 26.18
N ARG A 359 1.00 -14.12 26.59
CA ARG A 359 2.03 -13.31 25.94
C ARG A 359 2.38 -13.85 24.55
N PHE A 360 2.53 -15.16 24.33
CA PHE A 360 2.80 -15.63 22.97
C PHE A 360 1.57 -15.44 22.06
N ILE A 361 0.35 -15.65 22.57
CA ILE A 361 -0.87 -15.40 21.78
C ILE A 361 -1.01 -13.91 21.46
N ARG A 362 -0.53 -13.02 22.34
CA ARG A 362 -0.52 -11.57 22.08
C ARG A 362 0.35 -11.21 20.87
N HIS A 363 1.50 -11.83 20.73
CA HIS A 363 2.33 -11.67 19.53
C HIS A 363 1.63 -12.23 18.28
N LEU A 364 0.98 -13.39 18.38
CA LEU A 364 0.17 -13.92 17.27
C LEU A 364 -0.95 -12.98 16.83
N LEU A 365 -1.65 -12.32 17.75
CA LEU A 365 -2.73 -11.36 17.42
C LEU A 365 -2.26 -10.21 16.51
N VAL A 366 -0.97 -9.87 16.57
CA VAL A 366 -0.34 -8.83 15.72
C VAL A 366 0.53 -9.43 14.61
N LYS A 367 0.35 -10.71 14.28
CA LYS A 367 1.10 -11.48 13.27
C LYS A 367 2.61 -11.59 13.54
N ASP A 368 3.05 -11.35 14.77
CA ASP A 368 4.44 -11.52 15.20
C ASP A 368 4.71 -12.99 15.60
N VAL A 369 4.92 -13.86 14.61
CA VAL A 369 5.15 -15.29 14.87
C VAL A 369 6.49 -15.52 15.57
N ASP A 370 7.51 -14.73 15.24
CA ASP A 370 8.86 -14.86 15.79
C ASP A 370 8.93 -14.39 17.24
N GLY A 371 8.27 -13.27 17.56
CA GLY A 371 8.07 -12.83 18.94
C GLY A 371 7.30 -13.87 19.75
N ALA A 372 6.24 -14.46 19.17
CA ALA A 372 5.51 -15.55 19.82
C ALA A 372 6.42 -16.77 20.10
N LEU A 373 7.28 -17.14 19.15
CA LEU A 373 8.24 -18.24 19.32
C LEU A 373 9.28 -17.90 20.40
N GLY A 374 9.79 -16.67 20.43
CA GLY A 374 10.70 -16.17 21.45
C GLY A 374 10.11 -16.32 22.86
N VAL A 375 8.83 -15.97 23.04
CA VAL A 375 8.12 -16.15 24.31
C VAL A 375 8.05 -17.60 24.73
N ILE A 376 7.71 -18.53 23.81
CA ILE A 376 7.64 -19.95 24.16
C ILE A 376 9.03 -20.48 24.53
N ARG A 377 10.07 -20.06 23.82
CA ARG A 377 11.46 -20.48 24.03
C ARG A 377 12.05 -20.08 25.38
N GLU A 378 11.50 -19.07 26.06
CA GLU A 378 11.89 -18.75 27.45
C GLU A 378 11.59 -19.90 28.43
N ALA A 379 10.56 -20.71 28.14
CA ALA A 379 10.13 -21.81 28.99
C ALA A 379 10.37 -23.20 28.38
N SER A 380 10.33 -23.32 27.05
CA SER A 380 10.41 -24.60 26.33
C SER A 380 11.21 -24.48 25.03
N ILE A 381 12.25 -25.30 24.88
CA ILE A 381 13.04 -25.40 23.64
C ILE A 381 12.42 -26.29 22.56
N LEU A 382 11.26 -26.90 22.82
CA LEU A 382 10.61 -27.87 21.92
C LEU A 382 9.14 -27.52 21.57
N PRO A 383 8.82 -26.28 21.15
CA PRO A 383 7.43 -25.86 20.87
C PRO A 383 6.72 -26.76 19.84
N SER A 384 7.41 -27.15 18.76
CA SER A 384 6.85 -28.00 17.70
C SER A 384 6.52 -29.41 18.21
N VAL A 385 7.25 -29.91 19.21
CA VAL A 385 6.98 -31.22 19.84
C VAL A 385 5.86 -31.08 20.86
N CYS A 386 5.95 -30.11 21.77
CA CYS A 386 4.95 -29.86 22.82
C CYS A 386 3.56 -29.62 22.23
N GLY A 387 3.45 -28.82 21.16
CA GLY A 387 2.19 -28.61 20.44
C GLY A 387 1.58 -29.87 19.81
N ARG A 388 2.34 -30.96 19.67
CA ARG A 388 1.87 -32.25 19.11
C ARG A 388 1.55 -33.31 20.16
N VAL A 389 2.29 -33.34 21.28
CA VAL A 389 2.27 -34.48 22.23
C VAL A 389 1.77 -34.12 23.63
N CYS A 390 1.77 -32.83 23.98
CA CYS A 390 1.30 -32.40 25.30
C CYS A 390 -0.22 -32.64 25.40
N PRO A 391 -0.76 -33.17 26.52
CA PRO A 391 -2.19 -33.39 26.68
C PRO A 391 -2.88 -32.09 27.13
N GLN A 392 -2.89 -31.07 26.26
CA GLN A 392 -3.30 -29.71 26.62
C GLN A 392 -4.76 -29.62 27.10
N GLU A 393 -5.63 -30.51 26.59
CA GLU A 393 -7.04 -30.64 26.95
C GLU A 393 -7.27 -30.98 28.43
N THR A 394 -6.29 -31.60 29.09
CA THR A 394 -6.30 -31.91 30.52
C THR A 394 -5.47 -30.92 31.36
N GLN A 395 -4.78 -29.99 30.70
CA GLN A 395 -3.82 -29.07 31.29
C GLN A 395 -4.26 -27.62 31.07
N CYS A 396 -3.48 -26.82 30.32
CA CYS A 396 -3.71 -25.39 30.13
C CYS A 396 -5.07 -25.06 29.49
N GLU A 397 -5.58 -25.90 28.57
CA GLU A 397 -6.89 -25.68 27.95
C GLU A 397 -8.03 -25.97 28.94
N SER A 398 -7.89 -26.97 29.81
CA SER A 398 -8.86 -27.27 30.87
C SER A 398 -9.02 -26.10 31.86
N GLN A 399 -7.95 -25.33 32.05
CA GLN A 399 -7.91 -24.16 32.93
C GLN A 399 -8.31 -22.86 32.22
N CYS A 400 -8.61 -22.89 30.91
CA CYS A 400 -8.93 -21.69 30.15
C CYS A 400 -10.23 -21.04 30.67
N VAL A 401 -10.22 -19.73 30.94
CA VAL A 401 -11.35 -19.01 31.56
C VAL A 401 -12.64 -19.11 30.74
N ILE A 402 -12.52 -19.15 29.41
CA ILE A 402 -13.69 -19.21 28.51
C ILE A 402 -14.33 -20.59 28.43
N SER A 403 -13.63 -21.65 28.87
CA SER A 403 -14.11 -23.06 28.83
C SER A 403 -15.46 -23.27 29.55
N LYS A 404 -15.80 -22.38 30.49
CA LYS A 404 -17.07 -22.41 31.24
C LYS A 404 -18.31 -22.11 30.39
N ARG A 405 -18.14 -21.50 29.22
CA ARG A 405 -19.26 -21.07 28.35
C ARG A 405 -19.13 -21.53 26.90
N MET A 406 -17.92 -21.86 26.45
CA MET A 406 -17.57 -22.15 25.07
C MET A 406 -16.33 -23.05 25.04
N GLU A 407 -15.93 -23.52 23.87
CA GLU A 407 -14.71 -24.32 23.77
C GLU A 407 -13.48 -23.51 24.21
N PRO A 408 -12.50 -24.11 24.92
CA PRO A 408 -11.28 -23.41 25.29
C PRO A 408 -10.51 -22.97 24.03
N VAL A 409 -9.64 -21.98 24.21
CA VAL A 409 -8.65 -21.65 23.18
C VAL A 409 -7.80 -22.89 22.95
N ALA A 410 -7.62 -23.28 21.69
CA ALA A 410 -6.80 -24.40 21.28
C ALA A 410 -5.30 -24.03 21.35
N ILE A 411 -4.82 -23.83 22.58
CA ILE A 411 -3.47 -23.39 22.93
C ILE A 411 -2.43 -24.32 22.30
N GLY A 412 -2.65 -25.64 22.36
CA GLY A 412 -1.71 -26.61 21.78
C GLY A 412 -1.56 -26.47 20.26
N ARG A 413 -2.65 -26.13 19.57
CA ARG A 413 -2.64 -25.92 18.12
C ARG A 413 -1.93 -24.63 17.73
N LEU A 414 -2.08 -23.57 18.54
CA LEU A 414 -1.35 -22.32 18.37
C LEU A 414 0.14 -22.49 18.68
N GLU A 415 0.49 -23.20 19.75
CA GLU A 415 1.88 -23.54 20.09
C GLU A 415 2.55 -24.32 18.96
N ARG A 416 1.84 -25.32 18.41
CA ARG A 416 2.31 -26.06 17.23
C ARG A 416 2.53 -25.12 16.04
N PHE A 417 1.57 -24.27 15.72
CA PHE A 417 1.69 -23.32 14.60
C PHE A 417 2.93 -22.45 14.75
N VAL A 418 3.13 -21.86 15.93
CA VAL A 418 4.32 -21.03 16.23
C VAL A 418 5.60 -21.85 16.11
N GLY A 419 5.62 -23.08 16.64
CA GLY A 419 6.78 -23.96 16.53
C GLY A 419 7.10 -24.44 15.11
N ASP A 420 6.10 -24.54 14.23
CA ASP A 420 6.28 -24.99 12.84
C ASP A 420 6.64 -23.83 11.89
N HIS A 421 6.26 -22.59 12.22
CA HIS A 421 6.36 -21.43 11.32
C HIS A 421 7.29 -20.31 11.80
N GLY A 422 7.71 -20.30 13.07
CA GLY A 422 8.64 -19.28 13.57
C GLY A 422 10.09 -19.54 13.15
N HIS A 423 10.81 -18.46 12.86
CA HIS A 423 12.19 -18.44 12.41
C HIS A 423 13.03 -17.59 13.36
N VAL A 424 13.42 -18.19 14.50
CA VAL A 424 14.33 -17.55 15.48
C VAL A 424 15.61 -18.33 15.61
#